data_AF-A0A6A7G1J7-F1
#
_entry.id   AF-A0A6A7G1J7-F1
#
_cell.length_a   1.000
_cell.length_b   1.000
_cell.length_c   1.000
_cell.angle_alpha   90.00
_cell.angle_beta   90.00
_cell.angle_gamma   90.00
#
_symmetry.space_group_name_H-M   'P 1'
#
loop_
_entity.id
_entity.type
_entity.pdbx_description
1 polymer ?
#
loop_
_entity_poly.entity_id
_entity_poly.type
_entity_poly.pdbx_seq_one_letter_code
_entity_poly.pdbx_strand_id
1 'polypeptide(L)'
;MVLGLQSGYTKYFCFLCLWDSRADKQHYVQRNWPARSDLEPGAHNVVTHALVNPHKILLPPLHIKLGLMKNFVKALNKDGRAFLFLTKKFPRVSDAKLKAGIFDGPQIRELMKDPKFDESMEDNERNAWLAFKSIVTNFLGNRRSPEYGRVVEELLQSFQALGARMSIKMHFLSSHLDYFPENCGDVSEEQGERFHQDIRVMEER
;
A
#
# COMPACT_ATOMS: atom_id res chain seq x y z
N MET A 1 -19.01 -2.82 6.91
CA MET A 1 -17.61 -3.28 6.72
C MET A 1 -17.46 -4.61 7.45
N VAL A 2 -16.70 -5.58 6.94
CA VAL A 2 -16.61 -6.95 7.52
C VAL A 2 -16.23 -6.95 9.00
N LEU A 3 -15.38 -6.01 9.41
CA LEU A 3 -14.92 -5.85 10.79
C LEU A 3 -15.73 -4.86 11.62
N GLY A 4 -16.80 -4.30 11.07
CA GLY A 4 -17.62 -3.31 11.75
C GLY A 4 -16.92 -1.99 12.08
N LEU A 5 -15.75 -1.71 11.50
CA LEU A 5 -15.06 -0.43 11.66
C LEU A 5 -15.69 0.67 10.80
N GLN A 6 -15.75 1.89 11.35
CA GLN A 6 -16.17 3.08 10.59
C GLN A 6 -15.12 3.41 9.53
N SER A 7 -15.57 3.66 8.30
CA SER A 7 -14.72 4.08 7.17
C SER A 7 -14.36 5.57 7.22
N GLY A 8 -13.37 5.95 6.43
CA GLY A 8 -12.92 7.34 6.30
C GLY A 8 -11.65 7.63 7.11
N TYR A 9 -11.39 8.91 7.38
CA TYR A 9 -10.20 9.35 8.12
C TYR A 9 -10.47 9.42 9.63
N THR A 10 -10.58 8.24 10.24
CA THR A 10 -10.89 8.06 11.66
C THR A 10 -9.70 7.48 12.42
N LYS A 11 -9.64 7.75 13.73
CA LYS A 11 -8.65 7.15 14.63
C LYS A 11 -8.93 5.66 14.79
N TYR A 12 -7.92 4.87 15.19
CA TYR A 12 -8.08 3.46 15.56
C TYR A 12 -8.62 2.58 14.43
N PHE A 13 -8.23 2.86 13.18
CA PHE A 13 -8.68 2.10 12.02
C PHE A 13 -7.96 0.75 11.86
N CYS A 14 -6.88 0.50 12.61
CA CYS A 14 -6.25 -0.82 12.66
C CYS A 14 -7.10 -1.78 13.51
N PHE A 15 -7.29 -3.00 13.01
CA PHE A 15 -8.06 -4.03 13.69
C PHE A 15 -7.22 -4.91 14.63
N LEU A 16 -5.90 -4.71 14.69
CA LEU A 16 -4.98 -5.43 15.58
C LEU A 16 -4.48 -4.55 16.73
N CYS A 17 -4.46 -3.22 16.55
CA CYS A 17 -4.01 -2.29 17.58
C CYS A 17 -4.76 -0.94 17.51
N LEU A 18 -4.60 -0.13 18.55
CA LEU A 18 -5.16 1.21 18.67
C LEU A 18 -4.27 2.25 17.98
N TRP A 19 -3.94 2.02 16.71
CA TRP A 19 -3.17 2.96 15.89
C TRP A 19 -3.91 4.29 15.71
N ASP A 20 -3.32 5.40 16.17
CA ASP A 20 -3.87 6.74 15.95
C ASP A 20 -3.44 7.27 14.58
N SER A 21 -4.30 7.09 13.58
CA SER A 21 -4.11 7.57 12.21
C SER A 21 -3.95 9.09 12.07
N ARG A 22 -4.22 9.86 13.15
CA ARG A 22 -4.06 11.33 13.18
C ARG A 22 -2.75 11.77 13.84
N ALA A 23 -2.01 10.84 14.45
CA ALA A 23 -0.71 11.12 15.08
C ALA A 23 0.44 11.13 14.05
N ASP A 24 0.34 11.96 13.00
CA ASP A 24 1.26 11.96 11.84
C ASP A 24 2.75 12.00 12.24
N LYS A 25 3.09 12.77 13.27
CA LYS A 25 4.48 12.91 13.78
C LYS A 25 5.04 11.62 14.38
N GLN A 26 4.17 10.73 14.84
CA GLN A 26 4.56 9.48 15.51
C GLN A 26 4.65 8.31 14.53
N HIS A 27 4.04 8.39 13.34
CA HIS A 27 3.83 7.23 12.48
C HIS A 27 5.12 6.49 12.09
N TYR A 28 6.21 7.21 11.80
CA TYR A 28 7.49 6.57 11.45
C TYR A 28 8.39 6.26 12.66
N VAL A 29 8.03 6.73 13.86
CA VAL A 29 8.84 6.59 15.08
C VAL A 29 8.26 5.50 15.99
N GLN A 30 6.94 5.46 16.12
CA GLN A 30 6.23 4.55 17.01
C GLN A 30 5.74 3.32 16.23
N ARG A 31 6.40 2.20 16.47
CA ARG A 31 5.97 0.88 15.94
C ARG A 31 4.95 0.20 16.84
N ASN A 32 5.09 0.35 18.15
CA ASN A 32 4.26 -0.33 19.14
C ASN A 32 3.07 0.56 19.53
N TRP A 33 1.87 0.10 19.21
CA TRP A 33 0.61 0.71 19.60
C TRP A 33 -0.12 -0.22 20.56
N PRO A 34 -0.95 0.30 21.48
CA PRO A 34 -1.71 -0.55 22.38
C PRO A 34 -2.48 -1.61 21.60
N ALA A 35 -2.36 -2.87 22.00
CA ALA A 35 -3.08 -3.96 21.34
C ALA A 35 -4.59 -3.72 21.43
N ARG A 36 -5.31 -4.09 20.39
CA ARG A 36 -6.77 -4.05 20.40
C ARG A 36 -7.26 -5.38 20.98
N SER A 37 -7.88 -5.33 22.16
CA SER A 37 -8.46 -6.50 22.83
C SER A 37 -9.65 -7.07 22.07
N ASP A 38 -10.55 -6.19 21.62
CA ASP A 38 -11.87 -6.53 21.10
C ASP A 38 -12.36 -5.52 20.07
N LEU A 39 -13.43 -5.92 19.37
CA LEU A 39 -14.18 -5.10 18.43
C LEU A 39 -15.57 -4.81 19.00
N GLU A 40 -15.62 -4.16 20.16
CA GLU A 40 -16.85 -3.79 20.84
C GLU A 40 -17.52 -2.57 20.18
N PRO A 41 -18.76 -2.69 19.68
CA PRO A 41 -19.47 -1.54 19.10
C PRO A 41 -19.58 -0.36 20.05
N GLY A 42 -19.30 0.84 19.54
CA GLY A 42 -19.26 2.08 20.31
C GLY A 42 -17.88 2.43 20.85
N ALA A 43 -16.91 1.50 20.84
CA ALA A 43 -15.55 1.75 21.29
C ALA A 43 -14.56 1.83 20.11
N HIS A 44 -13.54 2.68 20.22
CA HIS A 44 -12.36 2.70 19.35
C HIS A 44 -12.65 2.49 17.84
N ASN A 45 -13.59 3.28 17.28
CA ASN A 45 -13.98 3.28 15.87
C ASN A 45 -14.81 2.07 15.38
N VAL A 46 -15.32 1.24 16.29
CA VAL A 46 -16.22 0.13 15.97
C VAL A 46 -17.67 0.63 15.98
N VAL A 47 -18.38 0.46 14.88
CA VAL A 47 -19.79 0.87 14.72
C VAL A 47 -20.76 -0.30 14.77
N THR A 48 -20.32 -1.50 14.36
CA THR A 48 -21.15 -2.71 14.36
C THR A 48 -20.31 -3.92 14.76
N HIS A 49 -20.95 -5.03 15.10
CA HIS A 49 -20.23 -6.28 15.35
C HIS A 49 -19.48 -6.76 14.09
N ALA A 50 -18.32 -7.38 14.30
CA ALA A 50 -17.55 -8.00 13.24
C ALA A 50 -18.27 -9.26 12.72
N LEU A 51 -18.33 -9.40 11.40
CA LEU A 51 -18.90 -10.57 10.72
C LEU A 51 -17.91 -11.72 10.61
N VAL A 52 -16.61 -11.42 10.72
CA VAL A 52 -15.51 -12.38 10.58
C VAL A 52 -14.50 -12.11 11.69
N ASN A 53 -13.91 -13.18 12.22
CA ASN A 53 -12.81 -13.08 13.18
C ASN A 53 -11.63 -12.31 12.54
N PRO A 54 -11.08 -11.27 13.19
CA PRO A 54 -9.97 -10.50 12.66
C PRO A 54 -8.77 -11.34 12.24
N HIS A 55 -8.43 -12.41 12.97
CA HIS A 55 -7.32 -13.31 12.65
C HIS A 55 -7.53 -14.16 11.39
N LYS A 56 -8.75 -14.18 10.83
CA LYS A 56 -9.07 -14.87 9.56
C LYS A 56 -9.00 -13.93 8.35
N ILE A 57 -8.65 -12.67 8.55
CA ILE A 57 -8.57 -11.69 7.47
C ILE A 57 -7.21 -11.78 6.80
N LEU A 58 -7.21 -11.97 5.49
CA LEU A 58 -5.99 -11.90 4.71
C LEU A 58 -5.70 -10.44 4.33
N LEU A 59 -4.42 -10.08 4.26
CA LEU A 59 -3.97 -8.80 3.72
C LEU A 59 -3.50 -9.02 2.27
N PRO A 60 -4.34 -8.73 1.25
CA PRO A 60 -4.02 -9.12 -0.11
C PRO A 60 -2.80 -8.34 -0.65
N PRO A 61 -1.74 -9.01 -1.12
CA PRO A 61 -0.50 -8.36 -1.54
C PRO A 61 -0.71 -7.36 -2.67
N LEU A 62 -1.65 -7.64 -3.58
CA LEU A 62 -2.04 -6.70 -4.62
C LEU A 62 -2.45 -5.37 -4.02
N HIS A 63 -3.40 -5.36 -3.08
CA HIS A 63 -3.85 -4.13 -2.47
C HIS A 63 -2.74 -3.45 -1.66
N ILE A 64 -1.84 -4.18 -1.00
CA ILE A 64 -0.65 -3.59 -0.37
C ILE A 64 0.19 -2.85 -1.40
N LYS A 65 0.55 -3.51 -2.50
CA LYS A 65 1.31 -2.92 -3.62
C LYS A 65 0.64 -1.67 -4.19
N LEU A 66 -0.66 -1.73 -4.49
CA LEU A 66 -1.43 -0.57 -4.98
C LEU A 66 -1.41 0.58 -3.98
N GLY A 67 -1.49 0.27 -2.68
CA GLY A 67 -1.40 1.27 -1.62
C GLY A 67 -0.04 1.94 -1.54
N LEU A 68 1.04 1.15 -1.60
CA LEU A 68 2.40 1.67 -1.60
C LEU A 68 2.67 2.56 -2.82
N MET A 69 2.21 2.15 -4.01
CA MET A 69 2.31 2.97 -5.22
C MET A 69 1.57 4.31 -5.04
N LYS A 70 0.37 4.26 -4.46
CA LYS A 70 -0.40 5.47 -4.14
C LYS A 70 0.36 6.39 -3.20
N ASN A 71 0.96 5.86 -2.13
CA ASN A 71 1.76 6.64 -1.18
C ASN A 71 2.97 7.28 -1.87
N PHE A 72 3.70 6.52 -2.69
CA PHE A 72 4.86 6.98 -3.45
C PHE A 72 4.48 8.13 -4.39
N VAL A 73 3.50 7.94 -5.28
CA VAL A 73 3.13 8.96 -6.27
C VAL A 73 2.57 10.22 -5.61
N LYS A 74 1.82 10.08 -4.50
CA LYS A 74 1.35 11.24 -3.73
C LYS A 74 2.49 12.07 -3.15
N ALA A 75 3.61 11.44 -2.80
CA ALA A 75 4.79 12.11 -2.25
C ALA A 75 5.72 12.73 -3.30
N LEU A 76 5.67 12.27 -4.56
CA LEU A 76 6.47 12.86 -5.67
C LEU A 76 6.24 14.37 -5.83
N ASN A 77 7.27 15.07 -6.31
CA ASN A 77 7.12 16.45 -6.75
C ASN A 77 6.22 16.50 -7.99
N LYS A 78 5.08 17.22 -7.92
CA LYS A 78 4.08 17.27 -9.00
C LYS A 78 4.55 18.03 -10.24
N ASP A 79 5.53 18.91 -10.06
CA ASP A 79 6.21 19.62 -11.15
C ASP A 79 7.55 18.94 -11.52
N GLY A 80 7.91 17.86 -10.81
CA GLY A 80 9.16 17.13 -10.98
C GLY A 80 9.17 16.22 -12.22
N ARG A 81 10.38 15.86 -12.65
CA ARG A 81 10.63 15.04 -13.84
C ARG A 81 9.91 13.68 -13.76
N ALA A 82 9.88 13.04 -12.59
CA ALA A 82 9.21 11.76 -12.39
C ALA A 82 7.69 11.84 -12.58
N PHE A 83 7.03 12.87 -12.02
CA PHE A 83 5.58 13.02 -12.18
C PHE A 83 5.21 13.40 -13.63
N LEU A 84 5.98 14.29 -14.26
CA LEU A 84 5.82 14.62 -15.68
C LEU A 84 6.08 13.43 -16.61
N PHE A 85 6.93 12.48 -16.21
CA PHE A 85 7.08 11.22 -16.93
C PHE A 85 5.79 10.41 -16.88
N LEU A 86 5.16 10.27 -15.71
CA LEU A 86 3.91 9.53 -15.53
C LEU A 86 2.77 10.09 -16.41
N THR A 87 2.64 11.42 -16.50
CA THR A 87 1.60 12.06 -17.31
C THR A 87 1.77 11.78 -18.81
N LYS A 88 3.03 11.72 -19.28
CA LYS A 88 3.35 11.39 -20.68
C LYS A 88 3.22 9.90 -20.96
N LYS A 89 3.61 9.06 -20.01
CA LYS A 89 3.57 7.59 -20.12
C LYS A 89 2.14 7.06 -20.19
N PHE A 90 1.24 7.65 -19.40
CA PHE A 90 -0.16 7.23 -19.32
C PHE A 90 -1.12 8.35 -19.74
N PRO A 91 -1.14 8.74 -21.04
CA PRO A 91 -1.93 9.88 -21.51
C PRO A 91 -3.45 9.66 -21.40
N ARG A 92 -3.89 8.41 -21.23
CA ARG A 92 -5.31 8.05 -21.01
C ARG A 92 -5.73 8.07 -19.54
N VAL A 93 -4.79 8.23 -18.61
CA VAL A 93 -5.08 8.37 -17.18
C VAL A 93 -5.18 9.85 -16.86
N SER A 94 -6.29 10.26 -16.24
CA SER A 94 -6.49 11.67 -15.90
C SER A 94 -5.46 12.16 -14.88
N ASP A 95 -5.11 13.44 -14.96
CA ASP A 95 -4.22 14.10 -14.00
C ASP A 95 -4.71 13.92 -12.55
N ALA A 96 -6.03 14.00 -12.31
CA ALA A 96 -6.60 13.74 -11.00
C ALA A 96 -6.32 12.32 -10.48
N LYS A 97 -6.42 11.29 -11.34
CA LYS A 97 -6.08 9.91 -10.97
C LYS A 97 -4.59 9.74 -10.69
N LEU A 98 -3.72 10.35 -11.51
CA LEU A 98 -2.27 10.34 -11.31
C LEU A 98 -1.89 11.03 -9.99
N LYS A 99 -2.39 12.24 -9.73
CA LYS A 99 -2.16 12.98 -8.47
C LYS A 99 -2.67 12.20 -7.25
N ALA A 100 -3.77 11.47 -7.40
CA ALA A 100 -4.31 10.61 -6.36
C ALA A 100 -3.53 9.29 -6.20
N GLY A 101 -2.56 9.01 -7.06
CA GLY A 101 -1.77 7.77 -7.06
C GLY A 101 -2.58 6.54 -7.43
N ILE A 102 -3.58 6.68 -8.29
CA ILE A 102 -4.47 5.59 -8.71
C ILE A 102 -3.85 4.89 -9.93
N PHE A 103 -3.31 3.71 -9.69
CA PHE A 103 -2.73 2.82 -10.69
C PHE A 103 -3.32 1.43 -10.55
N ASP A 104 -3.36 0.67 -11.64
CA ASP A 104 -3.65 -0.76 -11.61
C ASP A 104 -2.36 -1.61 -11.60
N GLY A 105 -2.51 -2.92 -11.41
CA GLY A 105 -1.39 -3.87 -11.41
C GLY A 105 -0.56 -3.82 -12.70
N PRO A 106 -1.17 -3.90 -13.90
CA PRO A 106 -0.47 -3.76 -15.18
C PRO A 106 0.38 -2.50 -15.31
N GLN A 107 -0.15 -1.32 -15.00
CA GLN A 107 0.56 -0.05 -15.09
C GLN A 107 1.80 -0.02 -14.17
N ILE A 108 1.67 -0.53 -12.95
CA ILE A 108 2.80 -0.63 -12.02
C ILE A 108 3.87 -1.57 -12.58
N ARG A 109 3.48 -2.74 -13.09
CA ARG A 109 4.43 -3.69 -13.69
C ARG A 109 5.13 -3.11 -14.91
N GLU A 110 4.45 -2.28 -15.70
CA GLU A 110 5.04 -1.57 -16.83
C GLU A 110 6.11 -0.56 -16.36
N LEU A 111 5.78 0.27 -15.36
CA LEU A 111 6.74 1.22 -14.78
C LEU A 111 7.96 0.54 -14.17
N MET A 112 7.77 -0.57 -13.45
CA MET A 112 8.87 -1.32 -12.83
C MET A 112 9.90 -1.85 -13.84
N LYS A 113 9.48 -2.03 -15.11
CA LYS A 113 10.33 -2.52 -16.20
C LYS A 113 10.91 -1.39 -17.07
N ASP A 114 10.50 -0.15 -16.85
CA ASP A 114 10.90 0.97 -17.70
C ASP A 114 12.11 1.71 -17.09
N PRO A 115 13.34 1.49 -17.60
CA PRO A 115 14.53 2.15 -17.06
C PRO A 115 14.47 3.68 -17.20
N LYS A 116 13.72 4.20 -18.17
CA LYS A 116 13.56 5.65 -18.35
C LYS A 116 12.78 6.28 -17.20
N PHE A 117 11.91 5.51 -16.54
CA PHE A 117 11.24 5.98 -15.34
C PHE A 117 12.22 6.07 -14.17
N ASP A 118 13.10 5.08 -14.00
CA ASP A 118 14.16 5.13 -12.99
C ASP A 118 15.08 6.36 -13.16
N GLU A 119 15.42 6.71 -14.40
CA GLU A 119 16.27 7.85 -14.76
C GLU A 119 15.57 9.21 -14.61
N SER A 120 14.24 9.22 -14.60
CA SER A 120 13.44 10.45 -14.46
C SER A 120 13.43 11.00 -13.05
N MET A 121 13.84 10.20 -12.05
CA MET A 121 13.73 10.53 -10.63
C MET A 121 14.92 11.32 -10.09
N GLU A 122 14.67 12.12 -9.07
CA GLU A 122 15.71 12.65 -8.18
C GLU A 122 16.12 11.59 -7.13
N ASP A 123 17.19 11.83 -6.37
CA ASP A 123 17.80 10.82 -5.50
C ASP A 123 16.81 10.23 -4.48
N ASN A 124 16.06 11.06 -3.76
CA ASN A 124 15.07 10.59 -2.79
C ASN A 124 13.91 9.82 -3.43
N GLU A 125 13.43 10.30 -4.59
CA GLU A 125 12.39 9.63 -5.38
C GLU A 125 12.89 8.25 -5.86
N ARG A 126 14.13 8.20 -6.35
CA ARG A 126 14.77 6.99 -6.85
C ARG A 126 15.00 5.98 -5.73
N ASN A 127 15.48 6.40 -4.57
CA ASN A 127 15.68 5.53 -3.42
C ASN A 127 14.35 4.90 -2.97
N ALA A 128 13.30 5.71 -2.83
CA ALA A 128 11.97 5.21 -2.50
C ALA A 128 11.41 4.27 -3.57
N TRP A 129 11.64 4.55 -4.86
CA TRP A 129 11.22 3.69 -5.96
C TRP A 129 11.95 2.35 -5.98
N LEU A 130 13.28 2.34 -5.77
CA LEU A 130 14.07 1.12 -5.67
C LEU A 130 13.62 0.26 -4.48
N ALA A 131 13.35 0.89 -3.33
CA ALA A 131 12.81 0.20 -2.16
C ALA A 131 11.41 -0.37 -2.43
N PHE A 132 10.55 0.38 -3.13
CA PHE A 132 9.24 -0.12 -3.59
C PHE A 132 9.39 -1.33 -4.50
N LYS A 133 10.30 -1.29 -5.50
CA LYS A 133 10.57 -2.44 -6.37
C LYS A 133 11.02 -3.65 -5.57
N SER A 134 11.93 -3.44 -4.61
CA SER A 134 12.43 -4.49 -3.72
C SER A 134 11.32 -5.14 -2.89
N ILE A 135 10.36 -4.37 -2.37
CA ILE A 135 9.21 -4.92 -1.63
C ILE A 135 8.31 -5.78 -2.51
N VAL A 136 8.05 -5.33 -3.74
CA VAL A 136 7.22 -6.10 -4.67
C VAL A 136 7.88 -7.43 -5.04
N THR A 137 9.21 -7.47 -5.20
CA THR A 137 9.93 -8.69 -5.61
C THR A 137 10.27 -9.61 -4.45
N ASN A 138 10.69 -9.05 -3.30
CA ASN A 138 11.30 -9.80 -2.21
C ASN A 138 10.36 -10.04 -1.02
N PHE A 139 9.17 -9.43 -1.00
CA PHE A 139 8.22 -9.63 0.09
C PHE A 139 6.82 -10.02 -0.41
N LEU A 140 6.23 -9.24 -1.34
CA LEU A 140 4.85 -9.43 -1.79
C LEU A 140 4.66 -10.55 -2.83
N GLY A 141 5.73 -11.25 -3.20
CA GLY A 141 5.70 -12.34 -4.19
C GLY A 141 5.42 -13.72 -3.59
N ASN A 142 5.64 -14.77 -4.39
CA ASN A 142 5.40 -16.16 -3.97
C ASN A 142 6.37 -16.66 -2.90
N ARG A 143 7.55 -16.05 -2.80
CA ARG A 143 8.56 -16.38 -1.79
C ARG A 143 9.09 -15.08 -1.22
N ARG A 144 8.95 -14.89 0.10
CA ARG A 144 9.62 -13.79 0.81
C ARG A 144 11.09 -14.12 1.00
N SER A 145 11.96 -13.13 0.80
CA SER A 145 13.40 -13.22 1.10
C SER A 145 13.59 -13.45 2.61
N PRO A 146 14.60 -14.20 3.06
CA PRO A 146 14.91 -14.33 4.49
C PRO A 146 15.19 -12.98 5.16
N GLU A 147 15.64 -11.97 4.40
CA GLU A 147 15.94 -10.62 4.83
C GLU A 147 14.75 -9.66 4.66
N TYR A 148 13.52 -10.17 4.55
CA TYR A 148 12.33 -9.34 4.29
C TYR A 148 12.14 -8.22 5.32
N GLY A 149 12.52 -8.44 6.58
CA GLY A 149 12.48 -7.39 7.62
C GLY A 149 13.31 -6.16 7.24
N ARG A 150 14.53 -6.38 6.70
CA ARG A 150 15.39 -5.29 6.19
C ARG A 150 14.76 -4.59 5.00
N VAL A 151 14.18 -5.36 4.07
CA VAL A 151 13.51 -4.81 2.87
C VAL A 151 12.34 -3.89 3.26
N VAL A 152 11.57 -4.26 4.29
CA VAL A 152 10.48 -3.46 4.84
C VAL A 152 11.00 -2.20 5.54
N GLU A 153 12.06 -2.32 6.33
CA GLU A 153 12.66 -1.17 7.00
C GLU A 153 13.21 -0.13 6.01
N GLU A 154 13.92 -0.59 4.97
CA GLU A 154 14.43 0.28 3.89
C GLU A 154 13.31 1.01 3.14
N LEU A 155 12.18 0.33 2.88
CA LEU A 155 11.01 0.97 2.30
C LEU A 155 10.48 2.08 3.20
N LEU A 156 10.26 1.80 4.49
CA LEU A 156 9.68 2.76 5.42
C LEU A 156 10.59 3.97 5.60
N GLN A 157 11.91 3.77 5.72
CA GLN A 157 12.89 4.86 5.81
C GLN A 157 12.92 5.70 4.53
N SER A 158 12.93 5.07 3.35
CA SER A 158 12.96 5.79 2.08
C SER A 158 11.66 6.56 1.83
N PHE A 159 10.51 6.00 2.21
CA PHE A 159 9.22 6.67 2.11
C PHE A 159 9.12 7.85 3.09
N GLN A 160 9.68 7.71 4.29
CA GLN A 160 9.79 8.82 5.24
C GLN A 160 10.66 9.95 4.67
N ALA A 161 11.82 9.62 4.11
CA ALA A 161 12.73 10.60 3.49
C ALA A 161 12.10 11.30 2.27
N LEU A 162 11.25 10.59 1.51
CA LEU A 162 10.46 11.17 0.43
C LEU A 162 9.32 12.07 0.94
N GLY A 163 8.98 12.04 2.23
CA GLY A 163 7.85 12.79 2.80
C GLY A 163 6.50 12.12 2.58
N ALA A 164 6.46 10.81 2.29
CA ALA A 164 5.21 10.08 2.16
C ALA A 164 4.49 10.00 3.52
N ARG A 165 3.18 10.24 3.55
CA ARG A 165 2.38 10.00 4.76
C ARG A 165 2.16 8.50 4.95
N MET A 166 2.24 8.01 6.19
CA MET A 166 2.00 6.60 6.47
C MET A 166 0.53 6.24 6.24
N SER A 167 0.28 5.25 5.38
CA SER A 167 -1.06 4.67 5.23
C SER A 167 -1.25 3.47 6.17
N ILE A 168 -2.49 3.02 6.34
CA ILE A 168 -2.78 1.79 7.08
C ILE A 168 -2.01 0.58 6.54
N LYS A 169 -1.76 0.52 5.22
CA LYS A 169 -0.99 -0.56 4.57
C LYS A 169 0.48 -0.51 4.98
N MET A 170 1.06 0.69 5.04
CA MET A 170 2.42 0.88 5.57
C MET A 170 2.50 0.59 7.07
N HIS A 171 1.46 0.93 7.83
CA HIS A 171 1.38 0.59 9.24
C HIS A 171 1.38 -0.92 9.46
N PHE A 172 0.63 -1.71 8.68
CA PHE A 172 0.70 -3.17 8.75
C PHE A 172 2.13 -3.70 8.50
N LEU A 173 2.85 -3.14 7.52
CA LEU A 173 4.24 -3.50 7.28
C LEU A 173 5.15 -3.14 8.46
N SER A 174 4.90 -2.01 9.14
CA SER A 174 5.72 -1.52 10.24
C SER A 174 5.47 -2.22 11.58
N SER A 175 4.22 -2.61 11.86
CA SER A 175 3.78 -3.01 13.21
C SER A 175 3.23 -4.43 13.27
N HIS A 176 2.88 -5.02 12.12
CA HIS A 176 2.18 -6.30 12.04
C HIS A 176 2.79 -7.18 10.95
N LEU A 177 4.12 -7.15 10.83
CA LEU A 177 4.83 -7.89 9.78
C LEU A 177 4.61 -9.40 9.89
N ASP A 178 4.52 -9.92 11.11
CA ASP A 178 4.24 -11.33 11.40
C ASP A 178 2.82 -11.77 11.05
N TYR A 179 1.92 -10.81 10.76
CA TYR A 179 0.56 -11.10 10.31
C TYR A 179 0.52 -11.53 8.84
N PHE A 180 1.54 -11.22 8.06
CA PHE A 180 1.61 -11.61 6.65
C PHE A 180 1.91 -13.11 6.51
N PRO A 181 1.22 -13.82 5.60
CA PRO A 181 1.54 -15.20 5.32
C PRO A 181 2.93 -15.32 4.71
N GLU A 182 3.56 -16.48 4.89
CA GLU A 182 4.90 -16.75 4.36
C GLU A 182 4.94 -16.67 2.83
N ASN A 183 3.90 -17.20 2.17
CA ASN A 183 3.66 -17.04 0.75
C ASN A 183 2.54 -16.00 0.54
N CYS A 184 2.95 -14.74 0.37
CA CYS A 184 2.04 -13.66 0.02
C CYS A 184 1.38 -13.89 -1.35
N GLY A 185 2.13 -14.39 -2.32
CA GLY A 185 1.64 -14.64 -3.68
C GLY A 185 0.40 -15.54 -3.77
N ASP A 186 0.27 -16.53 -2.89
CA ASP A 186 -0.87 -17.46 -2.88
C ASP A 186 -2.20 -16.80 -2.53
N VAL A 187 -2.16 -15.66 -1.84
CA VAL A 187 -3.36 -14.88 -1.46
C VAL A 187 -3.50 -13.60 -2.30
N SER A 188 -2.82 -13.53 -3.43
CA SER A 188 -2.88 -12.42 -4.37
C SER A 188 -4.18 -12.43 -5.17
N GLU A 189 -4.86 -11.28 -5.22
CA GLU A 189 -6.11 -11.10 -5.98
C GLU A 189 -5.88 -10.66 -7.44
N GLU A 190 -4.64 -10.72 -7.93
CA GLU A 190 -4.29 -10.26 -9.28
C GLU A 190 -5.04 -10.96 -10.41
N GLN A 191 -5.33 -12.26 -10.26
CA GLN A 191 -6.10 -13.00 -11.28
C GLN A 191 -7.58 -12.61 -11.26
N GLY A 192 -8.15 -12.39 -10.08
CA GLY A 192 -9.54 -11.94 -9.93
C GLY A 192 -9.75 -10.54 -10.53
N GLU A 193 -8.85 -9.61 -10.22
CA GLU A 193 -8.88 -8.26 -10.81
C GLU A 193 -8.69 -8.27 -12.33
N ARG A 194 -7.80 -9.13 -12.86
CA ARG A 194 -7.63 -9.28 -14.31
C ARG A 194 -8.89 -9.85 -14.96
N PHE A 195 -9.51 -10.86 -14.36
CA PHE A 195 -10.75 -11.43 -14.84
C PHE A 195 -11.87 -10.37 -14.92
N HIS A 196 -12.02 -9.52 -13.89
CA HIS A 196 -12.98 -8.41 -13.92
C HIS A 196 -12.71 -7.41 -15.06
N GLN A 197 -11.44 -7.12 -15.36
CA GLN A 197 -11.08 -6.26 -16.49
C GLN A 197 -11.42 -6.89 -17.83
N ASP A 198 -11.12 -8.18 -18.00
CA ASP A 198 -11.38 -8.92 -19.24
C ASP A 198 -12.90 -9.03 -19.49
N ILE A 199 -13.69 -9.38 -18.46
CA ILE A 199 -15.16 -9.45 -18.55
C ILE A 199 -15.76 -8.10 -18.94
N ARG A 200 -15.31 -7.00 -18.33
CA ARG A 200 -15.80 -5.66 -18.70
C ARG A 200 -15.61 -5.37 -20.20
N VAL A 201 -14.48 -5.75 -20.78
CA VAL A 201 -14.22 -5.57 -22.23
C VAL A 201 -15.11 -6.48 -23.08
N MET A 202 -15.41 -7.69 -22.61
CA MET A 202 -16.30 -8.61 -23.31
C MET A 202 -17.76 -8.14 -23.27
N GLU A 203 -18.21 -7.55 -22.17
CA GLU A 203 -19.58 -7.03 -21.96
C GLU A 203 -19.84 -5.68 -22.66
N GLU A 204 -18.80 -4.91 -22.97
CA GLU A 204 -18.89 -3.66 -23.75
C GLU A 204 -19.13 -3.90 -25.27
N ARG A 205 -19.30 -5.17 -25.69
CA ARG A 205 -19.64 -5.58 -27.07
C ARG A 205 -21.15 -5.72 -27.26
#